data_AF-A0A7V2MDN3-F1
#
_entry.id   AF-A0A7V2MDN3-F1
#
_cell.length_a   1.000
_cell.length_b   1.000
_cell.length_c   1.000
_cell.angle_alpha   90.00
_cell.angle_beta   90.00
_cell.angle_gamma   90.00
#
_symmetry.space_group_name_H-M   'P 1'
#
loop_
_entity.id
_entity.type
_entity.pdbx_description
1 polymer ?
#
loop_
_entity_poly.entity_id
_entity_poly.type
_entity_poly.pdbx_seq_one_letter_code
_entity_poly.pdbx_strand_id
1 'polypeptide(L)'
;MGQGTKPRRRFTPASRKPRPYRGDESRETARHGKWTAHHCIPRSRGGRTEPDNKVWIREKPHQAFHYLFGNMRPEEIIGLLASQLSPTGYFTFMLMVHVDPTTGERIEIRLDEDDLHELQFEPLVRLRVPNFRDHRTSRNVRLLLPPKPKRRSR
;
A
#
# COMPACT_ATOMS: atom_id res chain seq x y z
N MET A 1 76.08 -30.00 -10.52
CA MET A 1 74.73 -29.78 -9.95
C MET A 1 74.57 -28.28 -9.69
N GLY A 2 73.92 -27.54 -10.58
CA GLY A 2 73.73 -26.09 -10.44
C GLY A 2 72.28 -25.77 -10.13
N GLN A 3 71.99 -25.24 -8.94
CA GLN A 3 70.64 -24.82 -8.58
C GLN A 3 70.32 -23.47 -9.22
N GLY A 4 69.43 -23.47 -10.23
CA GLY A 4 68.95 -22.27 -10.89
C GLY A 4 67.93 -21.53 -10.02
N THR A 5 68.30 -20.34 -9.55
CA THR A 5 67.39 -19.42 -8.84
C THR A 5 66.36 -18.83 -9.80
N LYS A 6 65.07 -19.04 -9.54
CA LYS A 6 63.97 -18.47 -10.33
C LYS A 6 63.86 -16.95 -10.11
N PRO A 7 63.64 -16.15 -11.18
CA PRO A 7 63.52 -14.71 -11.06
C PRO A 7 62.24 -14.29 -10.33
N ARG A 8 62.39 -13.38 -9.35
CA ARG A 8 61.27 -12.75 -8.62
C ARG A 8 60.49 -11.84 -9.58
N ARG A 9 59.19 -12.13 -9.78
CA ARG A 9 58.27 -11.26 -10.50
C ARG A 9 58.08 -9.94 -9.73
N ARG A 10 58.40 -8.81 -10.36
CA ARG A 10 58.08 -7.47 -9.83
C ARG A 10 56.56 -7.29 -9.85
N PHE A 11 55.98 -7.00 -8.68
CA PHE A 11 54.61 -6.52 -8.57
C PHE A 11 54.53 -5.11 -9.14
N THR A 12 53.85 -4.94 -10.27
CA THR A 12 53.39 -3.62 -10.70
C THR A 12 52.09 -3.30 -9.94
N PRO A 13 52.01 -2.17 -9.22
CA PRO A 13 50.77 -1.79 -8.56
C PRO A 13 49.71 -1.54 -9.62
N ALA A 14 48.68 -2.39 -9.65
CA ALA A 14 47.56 -2.25 -10.56
C ALA A 14 46.96 -0.85 -10.42
N SER A 15 46.91 -0.12 -11.54
CA SER A 15 46.27 1.19 -11.65
C SER A 15 44.84 1.08 -11.12
N ARG A 16 44.63 1.54 -9.88
CA ARG A 16 43.32 1.55 -9.25
C ARG A 16 42.50 2.61 -9.98
N LYS A 17 41.63 2.17 -10.89
CA LYS A 17 40.63 3.03 -11.52
C LYS A 17 39.95 3.86 -10.41
N PRO A 18 39.82 5.19 -10.57
CA PRO A 18 39.13 6.02 -9.59
C PRO A 18 37.74 5.43 -9.36
N ARG A 19 37.42 5.12 -8.09
CA ARG A 19 36.08 4.68 -7.73
C ARG A 19 35.13 5.82 -8.10
N PRO A 20 34.02 5.57 -8.81
CA PRO A 20 33.05 6.61 -9.12
C PRO A 20 32.67 7.31 -7.82
N TYR A 21 32.75 8.63 -7.83
CA TYR A 21 32.45 9.50 -6.71
C TYR A 21 31.05 9.16 -6.18
N ARG A 22 31.00 8.55 -4.99
CA ARG A 22 29.75 8.17 -4.30
C ARG A 22 29.22 9.42 -3.59
N GLY A 23 28.83 10.42 -4.38
CA GLY A 23 28.32 11.69 -3.90
C GLY A 23 27.05 11.52 -3.07
N ASP A 24 26.79 12.49 -2.20
CA ASP A 24 25.70 12.54 -1.22
C ASP A 24 24.26 12.39 -1.79
N GLU A 25 24.06 12.24 -3.10
CA GLU A 25 22.78 11.89 -3.73
C GLU A 25 22.16 10.59 -3.15
N SER A 26 22.99 9.71 -2.59
CA SER A 26 22.53 8.51 -1.89
C SER A 26 21.73 8.80 -0.60
N ARG A 27 21.92 9.96 0.04
CA ARG A 27 21.19 10.28 1.28
C ARG A 27 19.81 10.86 1.03
N GLU A 28 19.64 11.62 -0.03
CA GLU A 28 18.34 12.22 -0.38
C GLU A 28 17.41 11.18 -1.01
N THR A 29 17.95 10.32 -1.89
CA THR A 29 17.23 9.15 -2.42
C THR A 29 16.91 8.11 -1.34
N ALA A 30 17.76 7.95 -0.31
CA ALA A 30 17.44 7.11 0.85
C ALA A 30 16.27 7.65 1.69
N ARG A 31 16.05 8.97 1.73
CA ARG A 31 14.92 9.58 2.48
C ARG A 31 13.58 9.41 1.79
N HIS A 32 13.56 9.37 0.45
CA HIS A 32 12.31 9.28 -0.32
C HIS A 32 11.72 7.87 -0.42
N GLY A 33 12.44 6.86 0.09
CA GLY A 33 11.99 5.48 0.16
C GLY A 33 12.02 4.77 -1.20
N LYS A 34 12.03 3.44 -1.17
CA LYS A 34 12.00 2.61 -2.38
C LYS A 34 10.62 2.70 -3.04
N TRP A 35 10.60 2.83 -4.36
CA TRP A 35 9.38 2.66 -5.14
C TRP A 35 9.18 1.17 -5.45
N THR A 36 7.93 0.72 -5.34
CA THR A 36 7.54 -0.67 -5.56
C THR A 36 6.29 -0.72 -6.40
N ALA A 37 6.22 -1.69 -7.32
CA ALA A 37 5.03 -1.91 -8.13
C ALA A 37 3.93 -2.60 -7.29
N HIS A 38 2.78 -1.95 -7.18
CA HIS A 38 1.57 -2.49 -6.59
C HIS A 38 0.61 -2.93 -7.70
N HIS A 39 -0.09 -4.05 -7.52
CA HIS A 39 -1.06 -4.53 -8.50
C HIS A 39 -2.46 -4.13 -8.05
N CYS A 40 -3.20 -3.38 -8.87
CA CYS A 40 -4.57 -2.95 -8.55
C CYS A 40 -5.52 -4.15 -8.44
N ILE A 41 -5.39 -5.10 -9.37
CA ILE A 41 -5.99 -6.42 -9.33
C ILE A 41 -4.91 -7.40 -8.83
N PRO A 42 -5.11 -8.10 -7.70
CA PRO A 42 -4.15 -9.05 -7.18
C PRO A 42 -3.79 -10.14 -8.20
N ARG A 43 -2.53 -10.62 -8.16
CA ARG A 43 -2.05 -11.71 -9.03
C ARG A 43 -2.89 -12.99 -8.92
N SER A 44 -3.38 -13.29 -7.72
CA SER A 44 -4.26 -14.44 -7.46
C SER A 44 -5.62 -14.34 -8.16
N ARG A 45 -5.99 -13.15 -8.63
CA ARG A 45 -7.25 -12.87 -9.34
C ARG A 45 -7.03 -12.55 -10.83
N GLY A 46 -5.89 -12.96 -11.39
CA GLY A 46 -5.59 -12.81 -12.82
C GLY A 46 -4.83 -11.54 -13.20
N GLY A 47 -4.54 -10.62 -12.27
CA GLY A 47 -3.89 -9.33 -12.57
C GLY A 47 -2.38 -9.38 -12.91
N ARG A 48 -1.85 -10.50 -13.43
CA ARG A 48 -0.41 -10.66 -13.65
C ARG A 48 0.08 -10.03 -14.97
N THR A 49 -0.72 -10.15 -16.01
CA THR A 49 -0.33 -9.94 -17.41
C THR A 49 -0.52 -8.51 -17.89
N GLU A 50 -1.44 -7.77 -17.31
CA GLU A 50 -1.76 -6.43 -17.78
C GLU A 50 -0.74 -5.40 -17.26
N PRO A 51 -0.07 -4.64 -18.16
CA PRO A 51 0.88 -3.60 -17.76
C PRO A 51 0.16 -2.47 -17.01
N ASP A 52 -1.06 -2.15 -17.40
CA ASP A 52 -1.88 -1.06 -16.83
C ASP A 52 -2.45 -1.41 -15.45
N ASN A 53 -2.38 -2.69 -15.05
CA ASN A 53 -2.79 -3.14 -13.73
C ASN A 53 -1.74 -2.85 -12.63
N LYS A 54 -0.66 -2.13 -12.96
CA LYS A 54 0.42 -1.81 -12.01
C LYS A 54 0.53 -0.32 -11.80
N VAL A 55 0.55 0.06 -10.52
CA VAL A 55 0.86 1.43 -10.09
C VAL A 55 2.14 1.43 -9.27
N TRP A 56 3.00 2.42 -9.52
CA TRP A 56 4.21 2.62 -8.72
C TRP A 56 3.87 3.44 -7.49
N ILE A 57 4.09 2.86 -6.32
CA ILE A 57 3.87 3.52 -5.03
C ILE A 57 5.10 3.35 -4.14
N ARG A 58 5.25 4.23 -3.16
CA ARG A 58 6.32 4.11 -2.17
C ARG A 58 6.12 2.86 -1.31
N GLU A 59 7.22 2.21 -0.94
CA GLU A 59 7.23 0.94 -0.21
C GLU A 59 6.48 1.00 1.12
N LYS A 60 6.63 2.09 1.88
CA LYS A 60 5.92 2.27 3.17
C LYS A 60 4.39 2.26 2.99
N PRO A 61 3.79 3.12 2.15
CA PRO A 61 2.38 3.01 1.79
C PRO A 61 1.97 1.64 1.24
N HIS A 62 2.81 1.02 0.41
CA HIS A 62 2.52 -0.30 -0.16
C HIS A 62 2.37 -1.38 0.91
N GLN A 63 3.29 -1.42 1.87
CA GLN A 63 3.24 -2.34 3.01
C GLN A 63 2.05 -2.03 3.91
N ALA A 64 1.80 -0.75 4.19
CA ALA A 64 0.65 -0.33 5.00
C ALA A 64 -0.69 -0.74 4.36
N PHE A 65 -0.82 -0.59 3.04
CA PHE A 65 -1.99 -1.04 2.30
C PHE A 65 -2.21 -2.55 2.46
N HIS A 66 -1.18 -3.37 2.20
CA HIS A 66 -1.29 -4.82 2.34
C HIS A 66 -1.51 -5.27 3.79
N TYR A 67 -1.00 -4.52 4.76
CA TYR A 67 -1.25 -4.78 6.17
C TYR A 67 -2.72 -4.54 6.55
N LEU A 68 -3.31 -3.43 6.08
CA LEU A 68 -4.69 -3.06 6.42
C LEU A 68 -5.72 -3.86 5.62
N PHE A 69 -5.48 -4.05 4.32
CA PHE A 69 -6.49 -4.52 3.38
C PHE A 69 -6.10 -5.82 2.66
N GLY A 70 -4.91 -6.36 2.92
CA GLY A 70 -4.45 -7.59 2.27
C GLY A 70 -4.44 -7.49 0.74
N ASN A 71 -5.17 -8.40 0.09
CA ASN A 71 -5.33 -8.45 -1.37
C ASN A 71 -6.72 -8.01 -1.82
N MET A 72 -7.36 -7.10 -1.08
CA MET A 72 -8.64 -6.52 -1.48
C MET A 72 -8.45 -5.54 -2.64
N ARG A 73 -9.39 -5.53 -3.57
CA ARG A 73 -9.50 -4.51 -4.62
C ARG A 73 -10.00 -3.19 -4.03
N PRO A 74 -9.77 -2.04 -4.68
CA PRO A 74 -10.27 -0.75 -4.22
C PRO A 74 -11.78 -0.74 -3.93
N GLU A 75 -12.59 -1.39 -4.79
CA GLU A 75 -14.05 -1.47 -4.63
C GLU A 75 -14.45 -2.27 -3.37
N GLU A 76 -13.72 -3.35 -3.08
CA GLU A 76 -13.95 -4.16 -1.88
C GLU A 76 -13.58 -3.39 -0.61
N ILE A 77 -12.53 -2.58 -0.65
CA ILE A 77 -12.12 -1.71 0.46
C ILE A 77 -13.19 -0.66 0.72
N ILE A 78 -13.74 -0.05 -0.33
CA ILE A 78 -14.83 0.91 -0.20
C ILE A 78 -16.05 0.24 0.45
N GLY A 79 -16.47 -0.94 -0.02
CA GLY A 79 -17.57 -1.69 0.60
C GLY A 79 -17.33 -2.05 2.07
N LEU A 80 -16.09 -2.45 2.41
CA LEU A 80 -15.68 -2.71 3.79
C LEU A 80 -15.76 -1.44 4.65
N LEU A 81 -15.19 -0.33 4.19
CA LEU A 81 -15.21 0.93 4.93
C LEU A 81 -16.63 1.47 5.09
N ALA A 82 -17.44 1.41 4.04
CA ALA A 82 -18.83 1.83 4.08
C ALA A 82 -19.63 1.01 5.10
N SER A 83 -19.58 -0.32 5.03
CA SER A 83 -20.32 -1.20 5.95
C SER A 83 -19.89 -1.06 7.42
N GLN A 84 -18.61 -0.80 7.70
CA GLN A 84 -18.10 -0.67 9.06
C GLN A 84 -18.32 0.72 9.65
N LEU A 85 -18.28 1.78 8.84
CA LEU A 85 -18.29 3.17 9.32
C LEU A 85 -19.65 3.87 9.12
N SER A 86 -20.51 3.39 8.22
CA SER A 86 -21.88 3.92 8.04
C SER A 86 -22.69 3.86 9.35
N PRO A 87 -22.75 2.74 10.10
CA PRO A 87 -23.52 2.68 11.35
C PRO A 87 -23.03 3.63 12.43
N THR A 88 -21.79 4.09 12.31
CA THR A 88 -21.18 5.04 13.25
C THR A 88 -21.46 6.50 12.90
N GLY A 89 -22.16 6.77 11.79
CA GLY A 89 -22.51 8.11 11.32
C GLY A 89 -21.32 8.90 10.76
N TYR A 90 -20.20 8.23 10.43
CA TYR A 90 -19.03 8.88 9.87
C TYR A 90 -19.20 9.20 8.37
N PHE A 91 -20.10 8.49 7.69
CA PHE A 91 -20.47 8.76 6.32
C PHE A 91 -21.96 9.04 6.27
N THR A 92 -22.35 10.30 6.09
CA THR A 92 -23.75 10.69 5.87
C THR A 92 -24.18 10.45 4.42
N PHE A 93 -23.21 10.44 3.50
CA PHE A 93 -23.39 10.09 2.10
C PHE A 93 -22.02 9.70 1.53
N MET A 94 -22.00 8.76 0.59
CA MET A 94 -20.78 8.44 -0.17
C MET A 94 -20.96 8.92 -1.60
N LEU A 95 -20.11 9.85 -2.03
CA LEU A 95 -20.08 10.32 -3.42
C LEU A 95 -19.06 9.49 -4.18
N MET A 96 -19.52 8.54 -5.00
CA MET A 96 -18.66 7.88 -5.97
C MET A 96 -18.65 8.71 -7.25
N VAL A 97 -17.45 9.16 -7.63
CA VAL A 97 -17.27 9.88 -8.90
C VAL A 97 -16.65 8.90 -9.89
N HIS A 98 -17.42 8.52 -10.89
CA HIS A 98 -16.93 7.77 -12.04
C HIS A 98 -16.62 8.74 -13.17
N VAL A 99 -15.53 8.53 -13.89
CA VAL A 99 -15.21 9.29 -15.09
C VAL A 99 -15.20 8.30 -16.24
N ASP A 100 -16.08 8.50 -17.21
CA ASP A 100 -16.12 7.68 -18.41
C ASP A 100 -14.79 7.84 -19.17
N PRO A 101 -14.06 6.76 -19.46
CA PRO A 101 -12.73 6.85 -20.08
C PRO A 101 -12.79 7.26 -21.56
N THR A 102 -13.94 7.11 -22.22
CA THR A 102 -14.15 7.42 -23.63
C THR A 102 -14.58 8.86 -23.83
N THR A 103 -15.54 9.33 -23.03
CA THR A 103 -16.13 10.66 -23.17
C THR A 103 -15.49 11.71 -22.25
N GLY A 104 -14.81 11.27 -21.19
CA GLY A 104 -14.35 12.13 -20.10
C GLY A 104 -15.47 12.67 -19.23
N GLU A 105 -16.71 12.20 -19.42
CA GLU A 105 -17.86 12.65 -18.67
C GLU A 105 -17.76 12.20 -17.20
N ARG A 106 -18.06 13.12 -16.29
CA ARG A 106 -18.06 12.87 -14.86
C ARG A 106 -19.46 12.45 -14.43
N ILE A 107 -19.60 11.20 -14.02
CA ILE A 107 -20.82 10.64 -13.46
C ILE A 107 -20.69 10.64 -11.94
N GLU A 108 -21.53 11.44 -11.29
CA GLU A 108 -21.61 11.48 -9.84
C GLU A 108 -22.72 10.56 -9.35
N ILE A 109 -22.33 9.48 -8.68
CA ILE A 109 -23.26 8.57 -8.02
C ILE A 109 -23.26 8.94 -6.54
N ARG A 110 -24.38 9.51 -6.11
CA ARG A 110 -24.64 9.78 -4.71
C ARG A 110 -25.36 8.56 -4.14
N LEU A 111 -24.72 7.90 -3.18
CA LEU A 111 -25.30 6.77 -2.47
C LEU A 111 -25.78 7.25 -1.10
N ASP A 112 -27.07 7.07 -0.85
CA ASP A 112 -27.70 7.38 0.41
C ASP A 112 -27.58 6.18 1.38
N GLU A 113 -27.97 6.33 2.65
CA GLU A 113 -27.88 5.24 3.63
C GLU A 113 -28.67 3.99 3.19
N ASP A 114 -29.82 4.19 2.56
CA ASP A 114 -30.68 3.11 2.08
C ASP A 114 -30.04 2.33 0.90
N ASP A 115 -29.38 3.03 -0.04
CA ASP A 115 -28.68 2.41 -1.17
C ASP A 115 -27.47 1.59 -0.72
N LEU A 116 -26.79 2.04 0.34
CA LEU A 116 -25.65 1.34 0.94
C LEU A 116 -26.06 0.01 1.59
N HIS A 117 -27.29 -0.09 2.07
CA HIS A 117 -27.84 -1.34 2.61
C HIS A 117 -28.28 -2.32 1.52
N GLU A 118 -28.70 -1.81 0.36
CA GLU A 118 -29.14 -2.62 -0.78
C GLU A 118 -27.97 -3.11 -1.64
N LEU A 119 -26.79 -2.48 -1.54
CA LEU A 119 -25.51 -3.06 -1.92
C LEU A 119 -25.18 -4.23 -0.99
N GLN A 120 -25.94 -5.31 -1.11
CA GLN A 120 -25.63 -6.62 -0.55
C GLN A 120 -24.39 -7.13 -1.26
N PHE A 121 -23.22 -6.66 -0.82
CA PHE A 121 -22.01 -7.43 -0.94
C PHE A 121 -22.26 -8.69 -0.12
N GLU A 122 -22.72 -9.76 -0.79
CA GLU A 122 -22.72 -11.12 -0.26
C GLU A 122 -21.48 -11.27 0.64
N PRO A 123 -21.62 -11.58 1.93
CA PRO A 123 -20.59 -11.36 2.94
C PRO A 123 -19.33 -12.15 2.58
N LEU A 124 -18.47 -11.50 1.78
CA LEU A 124 -17.25 -12.09 1.30
C LEU A 124 -16.28 -11.99 2.46
N VAL A 125 -16.14 -13.14 3.10
CA VAL A 125 -15.05 -13.48 4.00
C VAL A 125 -15.19 -12.82 5.38
N ARG A 126 -15.56 -13.64 6.37
CA ARG A 126 -15.09 -13.44 7.75
C ARG A 126 -13.57 -13.28 7.68
N LEU A 127 -13.08 -12.04 7.67
CA LEU A 127 -11.68 -11.73 7.85
C LEU A 127 -11.31 -12.24 9.25
N ARG A 128 -10.83 -13.48 9.32
CA ARG A 128 -9.98 -13.92 10.42
C ARG A 128 -8.74 -13.05 10.32
N VAL A 129 -8.74 -11.94 11.04
CA VAL A 129 -7.51 -11.24 11.39
C VAL A 129 -6.63 -12.31 12.04
N PRO A 130 -5.49 -12.70 11.44
CA PRO A 130 -4.63 -13.68 12.06
C PRO A 130 -4.22 -13.12 13.43
N ASN A 131 -4.48 -13.88 14.49
CA ASN A 131 -4.03 -13.56 15.85
C ASN A 131 -2.52 -13.32 15.82
N PHE A 132 -2.11 -12.07 15.74
CA PHE A 132 -0.72 -11.70 15.85
C PHE A 132 -0.40 -11.48 17.34
N ARG A 133 0.04 -12.56 17.98
CA ARG A 133 0.88 -12.46 19.18
C ARG A 133 2.23 -11.91 18.74
N ASP A 134 2.37 -10.60 18.75
CA ASP A 134 3.70 -9.99 18.76
C ASP A 134 3.88 -9.18 20.03
N HIS A 135 4.83 -9.62 20.83
CA HIS A 135 5.07 -9.19 22.20
C HIS A 135 5.91 -7.91 22.27
N ARG A 136 6.01 -7.13 21.20
CA ARG A 136 6.85 -5.92 21.16
C ARG A 136 6.25 -4.78 20.37
N THR A 137 5.09 -4.30 20.82
CA THR A 137 4.69 -2.88 20.92
C THR A 137 3.16 -2.80 20.97
N SER A 138 2.59 -3.12 22.11
CA SER A 138 1.18 -2.80 22.42
C SER A 138 1.06 -1.29 22.69
N ARG A 139 1.24 -0.45 21.67
CA ARG A 139 0.68 0.89 21.73
C ARG A 139 -0.80 0.75 21.45
N ASN A 140 -1.60 0.90 22.50
CA ASN A 140 -3.05 1.03 22.41
C ASN A 140 -3.38 2.13 21.40
N VAL A 141 -3.72 1.75 20.16
CA VAL A 141 -4.39 2.66 19.23
C VAL A 141 -5.83 2.77 19.74
N ARG A 142 -6.04 3.65 20.72
CA ARG A 142 -7.38 4.13 21.06
C ARG A 142 -7.82 4.97 19.86
N LEU A 143 -8.68 4.40 19.01
CA LEU A 143 -9.50 5.22 18.12
C LEU A 143 -10.32 6.14 19.02
N LEU A 144 -9.93 7.41 19.07
CA LEU A 144 -10.68 8.44 19.77
C LEU A 144 -11.99 8.63 18.99
N LEU A 145 -13.03 7.92 19.43
CA LEU A 145 -14.38 8.16 18.95
C LEU A 145 -14.77 9.60 19.33
N PRO A 146 -15.38 10.37 18.42
CA PRO A 146 -15.91 11.68 18.75
C PRO A 146 -16.96 11.55 19.86
N PRO A 147 -17.09 12.56 20.74
CA PRO A 147 -18.09 12.54 21.80
C PRO A 147 -19.50 12.47 21.18
N LYS A 148 -20.34 11.59 21.72
CA LYS A 148 -21.74 11.46 21.29
C LYS A 148 -22.46 12.82 21.42
N PRO A 149 -23.29 13.21 20.43
CA PRO A 149 -24.07 14.44 20.53
C PRO A 149 -25.02 14.38 21.73
N LYS A 150 -25.05 15.46 22.53
CA LYS A 150 -25.97 15.58 23.67
C LYS A 150 -27.41 15.61 23.17
N ARG A 151 -28.23 14.62 23.55
CA ARG A 151 -29.68 14.66 23.35
C ARG A 151 -30.23 15.90 24.06
N ARG A 152 -30.85 16.82 23.32
CA ARG A 152 -31.69 17.87 23.92
C ARG A 152 -32.98 17.21 24.40
N SER A 153 -33.23 17.25 25.71
CA SER A 153 -34.55 16.96 26.26
C SER A 153 -35.53 17.99 25.72
N ARG A 154 -36.61 17.53 25.07
CA ARG A 154 -37.80 18.32 24.83
C ARG A 154 -38.66 18.33 26.07
#